data_AF-A0A944D1Y4-F1
#
_entry.id   AF-A0A944D1Y4-F1
#
_cell.length_a   1.000
_cell.length_b   1.000
_cell.length_c   1.000
_cell.angle_alpha   90.00
_cell.angle_beta   90.00
_cell.angle_gamma   90.00
#
_symmetry.space_group_name_H-M   'P 1'
#
loop_
_entity.id
_entity.type
_entity.pdbx_description
1 polymer ?
#
loop_
_entity_poly.entity_id
_entity_poly.type
_entity_poly.pdbx_seq_one_letter_code
_entity_poly.pdbx_strand_id
1 'polypeptide(L)'
;MTASFFEESDDIQFGENAKTPDTDFSASRQSNTKKTVPLAKQDLTFSAIQNPETSLRELLKNMKPSFLIAEDNKEIVRQICISAPANFTNPSFLIKKENTTILLGTGFSEIEISGKTYPSFPDMRLPFSEKDSIQAWIILEEIINIELLEITLPVLDFPHIYTTRKNIAYIRNNIKDAKILEKCRFFEILGNENESQKIAGITSGITKDSKYFCLQFNSQIFAYPYSGTEHISAKTFEPTYTFSFASTGEVMVNDQNFVAGDIITFDGKSVKNQKMKFTFDAFYVDANSIGVQAGYVLKDRELLSQGGVVLFTLQEDVNLKTIQGHIFIDSRGFVHRHEVMSIHKELVKAIRMSYEQIRSSEPDIERGQLVQKLKKEITKYAYVLTGRTPIVMPVIIDTKTRY
;
A
#
# COMPACT_ATOMS: atom_id res chain seq x y z
N MET A 1 9.30 -10.74 -52.20
CA MET A 1 8.56 -11.24 -53.38
C MET A 1 7.26 -11.82 -52.87
N THR A 2 6.17 -11.21 -53.32
CA THR A 2 4.76 -11.45 -53.04
C THR A 2 4.10 -12.23 -54.17
N ALA A 3 3.01 -12.95 -53.88
CA ALA A 3 1.82 -13.18 -54.72
C ALA A 3 0.89 -14.15 -53.95
N SER A 4 -0.25 -13.72 -53.37
CA SER A 4 -1.59 -13.47 -53.99
C SER A 4 -2.34 -14.78 -54.30
N PHE A 5 -3.59 -15.00 -53.87
CA PHE A 5 -4.88 -14.44 -54.37
C PHE A 5 -5.98 -14.69 -53.29
N PHE A 6 -6.79 -13.71 -52.81
CA PHE A 6 -7.99 -12.99 -53.37
C PHE A 6 -9.31 -13.81 -53.28
N GLU A 7 -10.28 -13.44 -52.40
CA GLU A 7 -11.47 -12.53 -52.54
C GLU A 7 -12.71 -13.30 -53.07
N GLU A 8 -14.01 -13.02 -52.82
CA GLU A 8 -14.90 -11.94 -52.32
C GLU A 8 -16.31 -12.62 -52.13
N SER A 9 -17.13 -12.41 -51.09
CA SER A 9 -18.16 -11.37 -50.80
C SER A 9 -19.63 -11.62 -51.29
N ASP A 10 -20.55 -11.14 -50.44
CA ASP A 10 -21.93 -10.62 -50.63
C ASP A 10 -23.24 -11.46 -50.43
N ASP A 11 -23.91 -11.13 -49.30
CA ASP A 11 -25.29 -10.65 -49.04
C ASP A 11 -26.59 -11.40 -49.47
N ILE A 12 -27.58 -11.43 -48.53
CA ILE A 12 -28.96 -10.86 -48.65
C ILE A 12 -29.85 -11.16 -47.40
N GLN A 13 -30.78 -10.24 -47.12
CA GLN A 13 -31.54 -9.91 -45.89
C GLN A 13 -32.91 -10.59 -45.59
N PHE A 14 -33.28 -10.52 -44.29
CA PHE A 14 -34.56 -10.28 -43.57
C PHE A 14 -35.98 -10.70 -44.06
N GLY A 15 -36.79 -11.14 -43.07
CA GLY A 15 -38.26 -11.08 -43.09
C GLY A 15 -38.91 -11.20 -41.69
N GLU A 16 -39.66 -10.19 -41.26
CA GLU A 16 -40.56 -10.14 -40.08
C GLU A 16 -41.97 -10.68 -40.41
N ASN A 17 -42.69 -11.24 -39.42
CA ASN A 17 -44.07 -10.82 -39.09
C ASN A 17 -44.65 -11.50 -37.84
N ALA A 18 -45.40 -10.71 -37.06
CA ALA A 18 -45.97 -10.96 -35.74
C ALA A 18 -47.36 -11.65 -35.73
N LYS A 19 -47.75 -12.24 -34.57
CA LYS A 19 -49.11 -12.20 -33.97
C LYS A 19 -49.18 -12.98 -32.63
N THR A 20 -49.71 -12.35 -31.57
CA THR A 20 -50.29 -12.97 -30.35
C THR A 20 -51.83 -13.01 -30.46
N PRO A 21 -52.55 -13.83 -29.66
CA PRO A 21 -53.18 -13.30 -28.44
C PRO A 21 -53.37 -14.31 -27.26
N ASP A 22 -53.77 -13.74 -26.12
CA ASP A 22 -54.00 -14.31 -24.78
C ASP A 22 -54.98 -15.50 -24.65
N THR A 23 -54.87 -16.27 -23.56
CA THR A 23 -56.02 -16.67 -22.70
C THR A 23 -55.58 -17.24 -21.35
N ASP A 24 -56.51 -17.13 -20.40
CA ASP A 24 -56.43 -17.13 -18.94
C ASP A 24 -56.83 -18.48 -18.28
N PHE A 25 -56.40 -18.66 -17.02
CA PHE A 25 -57.02 -19.38 -15.87
C PHE A 25 -57.16 -20.94 -15.73
N SER A 26 -56.58 -21.41 -14.61
CA SER A 26 -57.07 -22.38 -13.59
C SER A 26 -57.09 -23.90 -13.87
N ALA A 27 -56.94 -24.85 -12.93
CA ALA A 27 -56.44 -24.92 -11.54
C ALA A 27 -56.44 -26.40 -11.07
N SER A 28 -55.51 -26.75 -10.16
CA SER A 28 -55.60 -27.79 -9.09
C SER A 28 -55.59 -29.30 -9.50
N ARG A 29 -54.98 -30.28 -8.81
CA ARG A 29 -54.74 -30.56 -7.37
C ARG A 29 -53.50 -31.47 -7.19
N GLN A 30 -52.57 -31.14 -6.27
CA GLN A 30 -52.29 -31.75 -4.93
C GLN A 30 -51.65 -33.16 -4.96
N SER A 31 -50.70 -33.58 -4.12
CA SER A 31 -49.91 -33.08 -2.98
C SER A 31 -48.88 -34.18 -2.67
N ASN A 32 -47.63 -33.92 -2.26
CA ASN A 32 -47.26 -34.01 -0.83
C ASN A 32 -45.83 -33.48 -0.53
N THR A 33 -45.81 -32.57 0.44
CA THR A 33 -44.81 -32.13 1.42
C THR A 33 -43.40 -32.74 1.48
N LYS A 34 -42.39 -31.86 1.55
CA LYS A 34 -41.39 -31.82 2.64
C LYS A 34 -40.90 -30.37 2.87
N LYS A 35 -40.99 -29.94 4.13
CA LYS A 35 -40.66 -28.60 4.65
C LYS A 35 -39.16 -28.31 4.54
N THR A 36 -38.79 -27.20 3.91
CA THR A 36 -37.50 -26.54 4.09
C THR A 36 -37.67 -25.38 5.07
N VAL A 37 -36.89 -25.39 6.14
CA VAL A 37 -36.79 -24.29 7.11
C VAL A 37 -35.89 -23.22 6.50
N PRO A 38 -36.32 -21.94 6.39
CA PRO A 38 -35.45 -20.89 5.88
C PRO A 38 -34.39 -20.53 6.92
N LEU A 39 -33.13 -20.51 6.49
CA LEU A 39 -32.02 -19.98 7.28
C LEU A 39 -32.29 -18.48 7.46
N ALA A 40 -32.52 -18.07 8.71
CA ALA A 40 -32.74 -16.68 9.06
C ALA A 40 -31.62 -15.81 8.48
N LYS A 41 -31.98 -14.82 7.68
CA LYS A 41 -31.14 -13.65 7.44
C LYS A 41 -30.92 -13.00 8.81
N GLN A 42 -29.80 -13.29 9.45
CA GLN A 42 -29.24 -12.34 10.39
C GLN A 42 -28.72 -11.19 9.54
N ASP A 43 -29.55 -10.16 9.42
CA ASP A 43 -29.10 -8.82 9.06
C ASP A 43 -28.06 -8.42 10.11
N LEU A 44 -26.79 -8.71 9.83
CA LEU A 44 -25.67 -8.02 10.46
C LEU A 44 -25.70 -6.61 9.89
N THR A 45 -26.54 -5.76 10.47
CA THR A 45 -26.38 -4.31 10.39
C THR A 45 -25.01 -4.01 10.99
N PHE A 46 -23.99 -3.91 10.13
CA PHE A 46 -22.71 -3.32 10.50
C PHE A 46 -23.01 -1.86 10.85
N SER A 47 -22.99 -1.58 12.15
CA SER A 47 -23.11 -0.23 12.68
C SER A 47 -22.07 0.66 12.00
N ALA A 48 -22.54 1.80 11.51
CA ALA A 48 -21.73 2.87 10.95
C ALA A 48 -20.49 3.15 11.82
N ILE A 49 -19.37 3.39 11.16
CA ILE A 49 -18.11 3.81 11.78
C ILE A 49 -18.38 4.98 12.73
N GLN A 50 -18.01 4.81 14.00
CA GLN A 50 -17.65 5.94 14.84
C GLN A 50 -16.14 6.17 14.66
N ASN A 51 -15.80 7.28 13.99
CA ASN A 51 -14.46 7.85 13.78
C ASN A 51 -13.43 7.08 12.92
N PRO A 52 -13.18 7.51 11.66
CA PRO A 52 -12.01 7.10 10.87
C PRO A 52 -10.67 7.54 11.48
N GLU A 53 -10.66 8.48 12.45
CA GLU A 53 -9.46 8.85 13.22
C GLU A 53 -8.83 7.68 14.00
N THR A 54 -9.62 6.62 14.24
CA THR A 54 -9.20 5.44 15.02
C THR A 54 -8.41 4.40 14.21
N SER A 55 -8.22 4.55 12.88
CA SER A 55 -7.57 3.52 12.05
C SER A 55 -6.13 3.84 11.65
N LEU A 56 -5.82 5.05 11.17
CA LEU A 56 -4.45 5.41 10.72
C LEU A 56 -3.55 5.82 11.88
N ARG A 57 -4.05 6.70 12.75
CA ARG A 57 -3.27 7.25 13.86
C ARG A 57 -2.83 6.15 14.83
N GLU A 58 -3.73 5.19 15.09
CA GLU A 58 -3.44 4.04 15.95
C GLU A 58 -2.45 3.07 15.27
N LEU A 59 -2.62 2.81 13.97
CA LEU A 59 -1.67 2.03 13.18
C LEU A 59 -0.26 2.62 13.26
N LEU A 60 -0.11 3.92 13.02
CA LEU A 60 1.19 4.60 13.06
C LEU A 60 1.82 4.60 14.46
N LYS A 61 1.03 4.75 15.52
CA LYS A 61 1.51 4.62 16.91
C LYS A 61 2.06 3.23 17.23
N ASN A 62 1.53 2.19 16.58
CA ASN A 62 1.95 0.80 16.78
C ASN A 62 3.10 0.39 15.85
N MET A 63 3.48 1.21 14.88
CA MET A 63 4.63 0.97 14.00
C MET A 63 5.90 1.53 14.62
N LYS A 64 7.06 0.96 14.22
CA LYS A 64 8.35 1.59 14.53
C LYS A 64 8.39 2.97 13.87
N PRO A 65 8.58 4.05 14.63
CA PRO A 65 8.64 5.39 14.07
C PRO A 65 9.85 5.54 13.14
N SER A 66 9.72 6.41 12.16
CA SER A 66 10.83 6.86 11.32
C SER A 66 11.27 8.23 11.82
N PHE A 67 12.57 8.50 11.86
CA PHE A 67 13.10 9.78 12.34
C PHE A 67 14.25 10.23 11.47
N LEU A 68 14.41 11.55 11.39
CA LEU A 68 15.61 12.17 10.85
C LEU A 68 16.68 12.23 11.93
N ILE A 69 17.94 12.05 11.54
CA ILE A 69 19.08 12.29 12.44
C ILE A 69 19.11 13.78 12.77
N ALA A 70 19.17 14.16 14.05
CA ALA A 70 19.28 15.57 14.44
C ALA A 70 20.52 16.23 13.80
N GLU A 71 20.37 17.46 13.33
CA GLU A 71 21.46 18.22 12.71
C GLU A 71 21.86 19.39 13.59
N ASP A 72 23.16 19.49 13.89
CA ASP A 72 23.72 20.63 14.62
C ASP A 72 23.89 21.84 13.69
N ASN A 73 24.07 21.60 12.39
CA ASN A 73 24.23 22.65 11.39
C ASN A 73 22.86 23.12 10.86
N LYS A 74 22.47 24.33 11.25
CA LYS A 74 21.22 24.99 10.86
C LYS A 74 21.11 25.33 9.37
N GLU A 75 22.24 25.35 8.64
CA GLU A 75 22.23 25.58 7.19
C GLU A 75 21.80 24.35 6.40
N ILE A 76 21.72 23.17 7.05
CA ILE A 76 21.38 21.93 6.36
C ILE A 76 19.91 21.90 5.95
N VAL A 77 19.70 21.67 4.66
CA VAL A 77 18.38 21.35 4.08
C VAL A 77 18.38 19.90 3.64
N ARG A 78 17.35 19.15 4.01
CA ARG A 78 17.13 17.79 3.55
C ARG A 78 15.84 17.70 2.77
N GLN A 79 15.89 17.11 1.60
CA GLN A 79 14.73 16.64 0.87
C GLN A 79 14.70 15.12 0.96
N ILE A 80 13.58 14.57 1.42
CA ILE A 80 13.36 13.14 1.55
C ILE A 80 12.23 12.76 0.58
N CYS A 81 12.51 11.83 -0.31
CA CYS A 81 11.46 11.24 -1.14
C CYS A 81 10.59 10.31 -0.27
N ILE A 82 9.31 10.64 -0.13
CA ILE A 82 8.33 9.83 0.58
C ILE A 82 7.65 8.86 -0.38
N SER A 83 7.29 9.36 -1.57
CA SER A 83 6.74 8.58 -2.67
C SER A 83 7.37 8.98 -3.99
N ALA A 84 7.81 8.00 -4.78
CA ALA A 84 8.41 8.18 -6.10
C ALA A 84 7.46 7.68 -7.20
N PRO A 85 7.55 8.20 -8.44
CA PRO A 85 6.50 8.00 -9.44
C PRO A 85 6.44 6.62 -10.11
N ALA A 86 7.39 5.71 -9.87
CA ALA A 86 7.47 4.47 -10.65
C ALA A 86 6.20 3.59 -10.58
N ASN A 87 5.38 3.72 -9.53
CA ASN A 87 4.06 3.09 -9.38
C ASN A 87 2.98 4.07 -8.83
N PHE A 88 3.28 5.36 -8.71
CA PHE A 88 2.44 6.34 -8.02
C PHE A 88 2.32 7.61 -8.86
N THR A 89 1.10 7.98 -9.25
CA THR A 89 0.84 9.12 -10.15
C THR A 89 1.22 10.47 -9.54
N ASN A 90 1.25 10.56 -8.21
CA ASN A 90 1.55 11.78 -7.47
C ASN A 90 2.75 11.53 -6.55
N PRO A 91 3.95 12.06 -6.86
CA PRO A 91 5.09 11.90 -5.96
C PRO A 91 4.92 12.78 -4.71
N SER A 92 5.64 12.46 -3.65
CA SER A 92 5.65 13.28 -2.43
C SER A 92 7.03 13.36 -1.80
N PHE A 93 7.30 14.52 -1.24
CA PHE A 93 8.57 14.85 -0.59
C PHE A 93 8.31 15.50 0.76
N LEU A 94 9.23 15.22 1.69
CA LEU A 94 9.35 15.96 2.94
C LEU A 94 10.62 16.78 2.87
N ILE A 95 10.51 18.09 3.02
CA ILE A 95 11.63 19.01 3.05
C ILE A 95 11.80 19.50 4.48
N LYS A 96 12.99 19.33 5.04
CA LYS A 96 13.35 19.73 6.39
C LYS A 96 14.46 20.77 6.37
N LYS A 97 14.25 21.89 7.06
CA LYS A 97 15.28 22.86 7.42
C LYS A 97 15.07 23.28 8.87
N GLU A 98 16.10 23.12 9.71
CA GLU A 98 16.02 23.43 11.14
C GLU A 98 14.80 22.75 11.80
N ASN A 99 13.86 23.55 12.34
CA ASN A 99 12.61 23.10 12.96
C ASN A 99 11.40 23.23 12.02
N THR A 100 11.62 23.55 10.75
CA THR A 100 10.56 23.70 9.75
C THR A 100 10.52 22.50 8.84
N THR A 101 9.35 21.88 8.76
CA THR A 101 9.03 20.81 7.80
C THR A 101 8.00 21.31 6.79
N ILE A 102 8.25 21.03 5.52
CA ILE A 102 7.31 21.24 4.42
C ILE A 102 7.01 19.88 3.79
N LEU A 103 5.74 19.55 3.63
CA LEU A 103 5.30 18.46 2.77
C LEU A 103 5.01 19.02 1.38
N LEU A 104 5.48 18.34 0.35
CA LEU A 104 5.26 18.70 -1.04
C LEU A 104 4.66 17.49 -1.77
N GLY A 105 3.47 17.68 -2.32
CA GLY A 105 2.64 16.61 -2.85
C GLY A 105 1.97 15.77 -1.76
N THR A 106 1.00 14.98 -2.17
CA THR A 106 0.20 14.09 -1.32
C THR A 106 0.74 12.67 -1.30
N GLY A 107 1.35 12.23 -2.41
CA GLY A 107 1.75 10.83 -2.55
C GLY A 107 0.58 9.88 -2.78
N PHE A 108 -0.64 10.40 -2.91
CA PHE A 108 -1.85 9.58 -3.03
C PHE A 108 -1.91 8.91 -4.39
N SER A 109 -2.36 7.67 -4.38
CA SER A 109 -2.34 6.80 -5.54
C SER A 109 -3.34 5.67 -5.37
N GLU A 110 -3.22 4.67 -6.23
CA GLU A 110 -3.98 3.45 -6.14
C GLU A 110 -3.01 2.26 -6.17
N ILE A 111 -3.35 1.19 -5.44
CA ILE A 111 -2.66 -0.10 -5.54
C ILE A 111 -3.62 -1.18 -5.99
N GLU A 112 -3.15 -2.05 -6.86
CA GLU A 112 -3.89 -3.23 -7.29
C GLU A 112 -3.49 -4.45 -6.46
N ILE A 113 -4.47 -5.09 -5.83
CA ILE A 113 -4.30 -6.34 -5.08
C ILE A 113 -5.37 -7.33 -5.54
N SER A 114 -4.92 -8.43 -6.16
CA SER A 114 -5.79 -9.52 -6.62
C SER A 114 -6.92 -9.06 -7.56
N GLY A 115 -6.61 -8.16 -8.50
CA GLY A 115 -7.57 -7.63 -9.48
C GLY A 115 -8.55 -6.59 -8.91
N LYS A 116 -8.33 -6.12 -7.68
CA LYS A 116 -9.06 -5.02 -7.06
C LYS A 116 -8.14 -3.85 -6.81
N THR A 117 -8.62 -2.65 -7.12
CA THR A 117 -7.91 -1.39 -6.91
C THR A 117 -8.33 -0.76 -5.59
N TYR A 118 -7.35 -0.33 -4.80
CA TYR A 118 -7.57 0.31 -3.51
C TYR A 118 -6.89 1.69 -3.50
N PRO A 119 -7.56 2.74 -3.00
CA PRO A 119 -6.90 4.01 -2.78
C PRO A 119 -5.81 3.85 -1.72
N SER A 120 -4.65 4.45 -1.98
CA SER A 120 -3.47 4.31 -1.15
C SER A 120 -2.78 5.64 -0.91
N PHE A 121 -2.13 5.74 0.24
CA PHE A 121 -1.28 6.87 0.61
C PHE A 121 0.11 6.36 0.95
N PRO A 122 1.14 7.22 0.85
CA PRO A 122 2.51 6.77 0.98
C PRO A 122 2.87 6.52 2.45
N ASP A 123 4.12 6.18 2.73
CA ASP A 123 4.52 5.91 4.10
C ASP A 123 4.37 7.15 5.01
N MET A 124 3.42 7.11 5.94
CA MET A 124 3.11 8.25 6.81
C MET A 124 3.94 8.30 8.09
N ARG A 125 4.84 7.35 8.36
CA ARG A 125 5.58 7.33 9.63
C ARG A 125 6.46 8.56 9.83
N LEU A 126 7.16 8.99 8.78
CA LEU A 126 8.02 10.16 8.84
C LEU A 126 7.23 11.48 8.86
N PRO A 127 6.21 11.70 8.00
CA PRO A 127 5.30 12.83 8.17
C PRO A 127 4.66 12.88 9.57
N PHE A 128 4.26 11.74 10.12
CA PHE A 128 3.63 11.68 11.44
C PHE A 128 4.60 11.99 12.59
N SER A 129 5.87 11.56 12.51
CA SER A 129 6.88 11.90 13.52
C SER A 129 7.22 13.38 13.49
N GLU A 130 7.12 14.02 12.32
CA GLU A 130 7.45 15.44 12.12
C GLU A 130 6.24 16.36 12.22
N LYS A 131 5.02 15.85 12.46
CA LYS A 131 3.76 16.61 12.35
C LYS A 131 3.75 17.97 13.07
N ASP A 132 4.32 18.03 14.28
CA ASP A 132 4.35 19.25 15.10
C ASP A 132 5.28 20.34 14.50
N SER A 133 6.14 19.95 13.55
CA SER A 133 7.05 20.82 12.82
C SER A 133 6.59 21.12 11.38
N ILE A 134 5.48 20.51 10.93
CA ILE A 134 4.94 20.74 9.58
C ILE A 134 4.27 22.11 9.55
N GLN A 135 4.91 23.07 8.86
CA GLN A 135 4.38 24.42 8.72
C GLN A 135 3.64 24.65 7.40
N ALA A 136 3.84 23.77 6.42
CA ALA A 136 3.19 23.84 5.12
C ALA A 136 3.03 22.46 4.50
N TRP A 137 1.84 22.20 3.96
CA TRP A 137 1.58 21.10 3.03
C TRP A 137 1.20 21.70 1.68
N ILE A 138 2.12 21.62 0.73
CA ILE A 138 1.97 22.15 -0.63
C ILE A 138 1.38 21.04 -1.50
N ILE A 139 0.17 21.26 -2.02
CA ILE A 139 -0.58 20.30 -2.86
C ILE A 139 -0.77 20.96 -4.23
N LEU A 140 -0.22 20.38 -5.29
CA LEU A 140 -0.22 20.98 -6.64
C LEU A 140 -0.78 20.04 -7.70
N GLU A 141 -1.26 18.87 -7.30
CA GLU A 141 -1.84 17.86 -8.16
C GLU A 141 -3.15 18.35 -8.81
N GLU A 142 -3.39 17.92 -10.04
CA GLU A 142 -4.63 18.22 -10.76
C GLU A 142 -5.83 17.45 -10.19
N ILE A 143 -5.59 16.21 -9.74
CA ILE A 143 -6.58 15.31 -9.18
C ILE A 143 -6.18 15.01 -7.74
N ILE A 144 -7.05 15.39 -6.80
CA ILE A 144 -6.83 15.19 -5.37
C ILE A 144 -7.85 14.18 -4.86
N ASN A 145 -7.37 13.09 -4.26
CA ASN A 145 -8.24 12.14 -3.58
C ASN A 145 -8.67 12.72 -2.22
N ILE A 146 -9.92 13.20 -2.15
CA ILE A 146 -10.47 13.88 -0.97
C ILE A 146 -10.67 12.93 0.21
N GLU A 147 -11.03 11.67 -0.03
CA GLU A 147 -11.24 10.70 1.05
C GLU A 147 -9.92 10.40 1.78
N LEU A 148 -8.83 10.23 1.03
CA LEU A 148 -7.50 10.10 1.63
C LEU A 148 -7.02 11.38 2.32
N LEU A 149 -7.40 12.55 1.80
CA LEU A 149 -7.12 13.83 2.43
C LEU A 149 -7.84 13.97 3.79
N GLU A 150 -9.12 13.61 3.86
CA GLU A 150 -9.89 13.61 5.11
C GLU A 150 -9.31 12.66 6.17
N ILE A 151 -8.75 11.52 5.75
CA ILE A 151 -8.07 10.57 6.65
C ILE A 151 -6.74 11.13 7.17
N THR A 152 -5.98 11.82 6.33
CA THR A 152 -4.61 12.25 6.64
C THR A 152 -4.55 13.57 7.41
N LEU A 153 -5.49 14.50 7.19
CA LEU A 153 -5.50 15.81 7.84
C LEU A 153 -5.48 15.74 9.38
N PRO A 154 -6.34 14.95 10.06
CA PRO A 154 -6.30 14.83 11.52
C PRO A 154 -5.04 14.14 12.04
N VAL A 155 -4.44 13.25 11.24
CA VAL A 155 -3.23 12.51 11.61
C VAL A 155 -2.01 13.43 11.69
N LEU A 156 -1.94 14.40 10.78
CA LEU A 156 -0.89 15.42 10.71
C LEU A 156 -1.20 16.69 11.51
N ASP A 157 -2.28 16.69 12.30
CA ASP A 157 -2.75 17.83 13.10
C ASP A 157 -3.05 19.10 12.26
N PHE A 158 -3.72 18.89 11.11
CA PHE A 158 -4.23 19.96 10.25
C PHE A 158 -3.16 20.99 9.82
N PRO A 159 -2.09 20.55 9.11
CA PRO A 159 -1.08 21.47 8.62
C PRO A 159 -1.70 22.51 7.67
N HIS A 160 -1.08 23.70 7.59
CA HIS A 160 -1.49 24.72 6.64
C HIS A 160 -1.35 24.23 5.19
N ILE A 161 -2.43 24.26 4.43
CA ILE A 161 -2.48 23.76 3.04
C ILE A 161 -2.22 24.92 2.09
N TYR A 162 -1.18 24.79 1.28
CA TYR A 162 -0.81 25.74 0.23
C TYR A 162 -1.12 25.12 -1.13
N THR A 163 -2.00 25.74 -1.91
CA THR A 163 -2.42 25.16 -3.20
C THR A 163 -3.00 26.24 -4.12
N THR A 164 -3.38 25.87 -5.35
CA THR A 164 -4.00 26.77 -6.31
C THR A 164 -5.42 27.13 -5.88
N ARG A 165 -5.92 28.29 -6.33
CA ARG A 165 -7.31 28.70 -6.07
C ARG A 165 -8.35 27.66 -6.48
N LYS A 166 -8.13 27.00 -7.63
CA LYS A 166 -8.97 25.90 -8.13
C LYS A 166 -9.00 24.73 -7.15
N ASN A 167 -7.84 24.31 -6.65
CA ASN A 167 -7.74 23.22 -5.69
C ASN A 167 -8.35 23.59 -4.34
N ILE A 168 -8.20 24.84 -3.87
CA ILE A 168 -8.89 25.32 -2.65
C ILE A 168 -10.41 25.16 -2.80
N ALA A 169 -10.97 25.62 -3.93
CA ALA A 169 -12.40 25.50 -4.19
C ALA A 169 -12.84 24.03 -4.27
N TYR A 170 -12.07 23.19 -4.99
CA TYR A 170 -12.34 21.76 -5.11
C TYR A 170 -12.33 21.06 -3.75
N ILE A 171 -11.31 21.25 -2.92
CA ILE A 171 -11.22 20.61 -1.60
C ILE A 171 -12.38 21.06 -0.72
N ARG A 172 -12.67 22.37 -0.65
CA ARG A 172 -13.76 22.92 0.17
C ARG A 172 -15.13 22.37 -0.20
N ASN A 173 -15.38 22.14 -1.50
CA ASN A 173 -16.67 21.66 -1.99
C ASN A 173 -16.85 20.14 -1.83
N ASN A 174 -15.78 19.39 -1.62
CA ASN A 174 -15.81 17.92 -1.63
C ASN A 174 -15.49 17.26 -0.28
N ILE A 175 -14.91 17.96 0.69
CA ILE A 175 -14.77 17.45 2.07
C ILE A 175 -16.18 17.25 2.65
N LYS A 176 -16.47 16.04 3.12
CA LYS A 176 -17.80 15.62 3.60
C LYS A 176 -18.02 16.05 5.05
N ASP A 177 -16.97 16.00 5.89
CA ASP A 177 -17.06 16.40 7.29
C ASP A 177 -16.76 17.89 7.48
N ALA A 178 -17.80 18.66 7.78
CA ALA A 178 -17.67 20.09 8.07
C ALA A 178 -16.70 20.38 9.23
N LYS A 179 -16.60 19.49 10.23
CA LYS A 179 -15.68 19.67 11.37
C LYS A 179 -14.22 19.54 10.96
N ILE A 180 -13.92 18.71 9.97
CA ILE A 180 -12.58 18.63 9.37
C ILE A 180 -12.30 19.95 8.65
N LEU A 181 -13.25 20.40 7.82
CA LEU A 181 -13.09 21.61 7.02
C LEU A 181 -12.85 22.87 7.87
N GLU A 182 -13.54 23.01 9.00
CA GLU A 182 -13.39 24.14 9.94
C GLU A 182 -11.97 24.28 10.52
N LYS A 183 -11.27 23.15 10.67
CA LYS A 183 -9.89 23.11 11.18
C LYS A 183 -8.86 23.39 10.09
N CYS A 184 -9.18 23.13 8.82
CA CYS A 184 -8.29 23.39 7.70
C CYS A 184 -7.97 24.88 7.55
N ARG A 185 -6.72 25.18 7.18
CA ARG A 185 -6.27 26.52 6.81
C ARG A 185 -5.68 26.46 5.42
N PHE A 186 -6.27 27.19 4.49
CA PHE A 186 -5.88 27.21 3.09
C PHE A 186 -5.21 28.54 2.74
N PHE A 187 -4.11 28.45 2.02
CA PHE A 187 -3.36 29.57 1.50
C PHE A 187 -3.21 29.39 -0.01
N GLU A 188 -3.55 30.42 -0.76
CA GLU A 188 -3.35 30.42 -2.21
C GLU A 188 -1.85 30.54 -2.49
N ILE A 189 -1.33 29.70 -3.38
CA ILE A 189 -0.02 29.91 -3.98
C ILE A 189 -0.21 30.93 -5.09
N LEU A 190 0.31 32.13 -4.86
CA LEU A 190 0.31 33.21 -5.82
C LEU A 190 1.40 32.94 -6.86
N GLY A 191 1.14 33.27 -8.13
CA GLY A 191 2.20 33.26 -9.13
C GLY A 191 2.16 34.45 -10.09
N ASN A 192 1.55 35.56 -9.68
CA ASN A 192 1.65 36.82 -10.41
C ASN A 192 3.11 37.14 -10.74
N GLU A 193 3.35 37.71 -11.93
CA GLU A 193 4.67 37.71 -12.61
C GLU A 193 5.87 38.27 -11.84
N ASN A 194 5.62 39.00 -10.75
CA ASN A 194 6.63 39.77 -10.01
C ASN A 194 6.73 39.44 -8.52
N GLU A 195 5.95 38.49 -8.00
CA GLU A 195 5.87 38.28 -6.54
C GLU A 195 6.36 36.89 -6.13
N SER A 196 7.47 36.88 -5.38
CA SER A 196 7.86 35.74 -4.57
C SER A 196 7.01 35.71 -3.30
N GLN A 197 6.46 34.56 -2.95
CA GLN A 197 5.71 34.34 -1.72
C GLN A 197 6.64 33.76 -0.64
N LYS A 198 6.35 34.00 0.64
CA LYS A 198 6.98 33.22 1.72
C LYS A 198 6.03 32.11 2.17
N ILE A 199 6.48 30.87 2.13
CA ILE A 199 5.80 29.69 2.66
C ILE A 199 6.66 29.14 3.79
N ALA A 200 6.13 29.11 5.02
CA ALA A 200 6.90 28.71 6.21
C ALA A 200 8.23 29.47 6.37
N GLY A 201 8.25 30.76 6.03
CA GLY A 201 9.44 31.61 6.05
C GLY A 201 10.42 31.40 4.88
N ILE A 202 10.17 30.43 4.01
CA ILE A 202 10.99 30.10 2.84
C ILE A 202 10.41 30.80 1.61
N THR A 203 11.26 31.48 0.85
CA THR A 203 10.85 32.15 -0.38
C THR A 203 10.48 31.10 -1.42
N SER A 204 9.31 31.24 -2.04
CA SER A 204 8.80 30.35 -3.07
C SER A 204 8.36 31.12 -4.31
N GLY A 205 8.27 30.42 -5.43
CA GLY A 205 7.63 30.94 -6.64
C GLY A 205 7.59 29.89 -7.74
N ILE A 206 7.31 30.30 -8.97
CA ILE A 206 7.16 29.42 -10.13
C ILE A 206 8.13 29.88 -11.21
N THR A 207 8.76 28.97 -11.94
CA THR A 207 9.68 29.34 -13.03
C THR A 207 8.99 30.08 -14.17
N LYS A 208 9.78 30.78 -14.99
CA LYS A 208 9.28 31.56 -16.13
C LYS A 208 8.45 30.75 -17.12
N ASP A 209 8.87 29.51 -17.36
CA ASP A 209 8.21 28.58 -18.27
C ASP A 209 7.03 27.83 -17.62
N SER A 210 6.71 28.17 -16.36
CA SER A 210 5.66 27.53 -15.56
C SER A 210 5.85 26.02 -15.36
N LYS A 211 7.06 25.50 -15.60
CA LYS A 211 7.33 24.05 -15.49
C LYS A 211 7.69 23.61 -14.08
N TYR A 212 8.09 24.53 -13.22
CA TYR A 212 8.55 24.18 -11.89
C TYR A 212 8.04 25.14 -10.82
N PHE A 213 7.61 24.56 -9.71
CA PHE A 213 7.46 25.25 -8.45
C PHE A 213 8.80 25.26 -7.72
N CYS A 214 9.22 26.41 -7.20
CA CYS A 214 10.52 26.63 -6.61
C CYS A 214 10.44 26.99 -5.13
N LEU A 215 11.38 26.45 -4.35
CA LEU A 215 11.67 26.86 -2.98
C LEU A 215 13.14 27.31 -2.89
N GLN A 216 13.36 28.52 -2.40
CA GLN A 216 14.68 29.11 -2.24
C GLN A 216 15.14 29.05 -0.78
N PHE A 217 16.24 28.35 -0.57
CA PHE A 217 16.94 28.25 0.69
C PHE A 217 18.28 28.96 0.58
N ASN A 218 18.37 30.17 1.15
CA ASN A 218 19.54 31.03 1.04
C ASN A 218 19.88 31.31 -0.45
N SER A 219 21.05 30.88 -0.92
CA SER A 219 21.48 31.01 -2.32
C SER A 219 21.04 29.85 -3.23
N GLN A 220 20.39 28.81 -2.70
CA GLN A 220 20.03 27.61 -3.45
C GLN A 220 18.54 27.60 -3.78
N ILE A 221 18.19 27.18 -4.99
CA ILE A 221 16.80 27.04 -5.45
C ILE A 221 16.52 25.58 -5.81
N PHE A 222 15.46 25.04 -5.23
CA PHE A 222 14.94 23.71 -5.47
C PHE A 222 13.72 23.81 -6.37
N ALA A 223 13.72 23.15 -7.52
CA ALA A 223 12.58 23.08 -8.42
C ALA A 223 11.90 21.72 -8.38
N TYR A 224 10.60 21.71 -8.18
CA TYR A 224 9.72 20.55 -8.25
C TYR A 224 8.83 20.66 -9.50
N PRO A 225 8.63 19.57 -10.27
CA PRO A 225 7.80 19.61 -11.48
C PRO A 225 6.40 20.11 -11.19
N TYR A 226 5.95 21.05 -12.00
CA TYR A 226 4.64 21.65 -11.92
C TYR A 226 4.06 21.69 -13.32
N SER A 227 3.02 20.90 -13.56
CA SER A 227 2.25 20.92 -14.80
C SER A 227 0.90 21.59 -14.56
N GLY A 228 0.91 22.81 -14.04
CA GLY A 228 -0.32 23.60 -13.93
C GLY A 228 -0.79 24.05 -15.31
N THR A 229 -2.06 23.79 -15.66
CA THR A 229 -2.63 24.08 -16.98
C THR A 229 -3.08 25.53 -17.21
N GLU A 230 -2.88 26.45 -16.27
CA GLU A 230 -3.21 27.86 -16.51
C GLU A 230 -2.04 28.77 -16.13
N HIS A 231 -1.66 29.56 -17.15
CA HIS A 231 -0.50 30.45 -17.26
C HIS A 231 -0.23 31.30 -16.02
N ILE A 232 0.80 30.95 -15.26
CA ILE A 232 1.25 31.77 -14.14
C ILE A 232 2.77 31.58 -13.95
N SER A 233 3.55 32.55 -14.41
CA SER A 233 5.01 32.53 -14.57
C SER A 233 5.64 33.59 -13.67
N ALA A 234 6.58 33.26 -12.78
CA ALA A 234 7.40 34.27 -12.10
C ALA A 234 8.76 34.43 -12.79
N LYS A 235 9.20 35.68 -13.02
CA LYS A 235 10.45 35.97 -13.74
C LYS A 235 11.74 35.75 -12.94
N THR A 236 11.67 35.21 -11.73
CA THR A 236 12.75 35.40 -10.74
C THR A 236 13.53 34.13 -10.39
N PHE A 237 13.03 32.94 -10.71
CA PHE A 237 13.70 31.69 -10.34
C PHE A 237 14.42 31.04 -11.53
N GLU A 238 15.75 30.96 -11.45
CA GLU A 238 16.57 30.04 -12.24
C GLU A 238 17.00 28.90 -11.31
N PRO A 239 16.46 27.68 -11.49
CA PRO A 239 16.70 26.59 -10.56
C PRO A 239 18.16 26.15 -10.59
N THR A 240 18.77 26.06 -9.41
CA THR A 240 20.11 25.46 -9.26
C THR A 240 20.01 23.93 -9.32
N TYR A 241 18.94 23.39 -8.77
CA TYR A 241 18.60 21.97 -8.82
C TYR A 241 17.19 21.82 -9.35
N THR A 242 17.07 21.02 -10.40
CA THR A 242 15.79 20.68 -11.02
C THR A 242 15.57 19.20 -10.81
N PHE A 243 14.41 18.86 -10.26
CA PHE A 243 13.99 17.48 -10.11
C PHE A 243 12.89 17.23 -11.13
N SER A 244 12.95 16.12 -11.88
CA SER A 244 11.97 15.80 -12.93
C SER A 244 11.45 14.37 -12.79
N PHE A 245 10.24 14.13 -13.28
CA PHE A 245 9.62 12.80 -13.39
C PHE A 245 9.28 12.58 -14.85
N ALA A 246 10.25 12.13 -15.63
CA ALA A 246 10.05 11.98 -17.07
C ALA A 246 9.24 10.71 -17.39
N SER A 247 8.03 10.89 -17.92
CA SER A 247 7.48 9.97 -18.93
C SER A 247 6.85 10.76 -20.09
N THR A 248 7.69 11.44 -20.87
CA THR A 248 7.67 11.51 -22.35
C THR A 248 8.69 12.56 -22.80
N GLY A 249 9.73 12.11 -23.49
CA GLY A 249 10.48 12.86 -24.51
C GLY A 249 11.06 14.22 -24.10
N GLU A 250 12.24 14.18 -23.51
CA GLU A 250 13.24 15.27 -23.37
C GLU A 250 12.92 16.46 -22.46
N VAL A 251 13.53 16.49 -21.26
CA VAL A 251 14.27 17.66 -20.74
C VAL A 251 15.44 17.18 -19.88
N MET A 252 16.67 17.55 -20.24
CA MET A 252 17.87 17.37 -19.43
C MET A 252 18.32 18.71 -18.81
N VAL A 253 18.18 18.86 -17.48
CA VAL A 253 19.11 19.62 -16.61
C VAL A 253 19.04 19.01 -15.19
N ASN A 254 20.11 18.32 -14.76
CA ASN A 254 20.37 17.76 -13.41
C ASN A 254 19.39 16.70 -12.86
N ASP A 255 19.02 15.74 -13.70
CA ASP A 255 18.03 14.69 -13.43
C ASP A 255 18.52 13.63 -12.40
N GLN A 256 17.81 13.49 -11.28
CA GLN A 256 17.93 12.34 -10.39
C GLN A 256 16.61 11.59 -10.33
N ASN A 257 16.64 10.31 -10.72
CA ASN A 257 15.53 9.40 -10.47
C ASN A 257 15.47 9.08 -8.97
N PHE A 258 14.41 9.54 -8.31
CA PHE A 258 14.19 9.29 -6.89
C PHE A 258 13.55 7.93 -6.64
N VAL A 259 13.96 7.31 -5.53
CA VAL A 259 13.26 6.19 -4.91
C VAL A 259 12.80 6.63 -3.51
N ALA A 260 11.66 6.10 -3.05
CA ALA A 260 11.21 6.32 -1.68
C ALA A 260 12.34 6.01 -0.68
N GLY A 261 12.62 6.97 0.20
CA GLY A 261 13.71 6.94 1.16
C GLY A 261 15.03 7.54 0.71
N ASP A 262 15.15 7.97 -0.54
CA ASP A 262 16.29 8.79 -0.95
C ASP A 262 16.24 10.13 -0.22
N ILE A 263 17.40 10.51 0.33
CA ILE A 263 17.63 11.77 1.02
C ILE A 263 18.67 12.54 0.24
N ILE A 264 18.32 13.75 -0.17
CA ILE A 264 19.30 14.71 -0.65
C ILE A 264 19.52 15.76 0.43
N THR A 265 20.78 15.86 0.87
CA THR A 265 21.22 16.79 1.91
C THR A 265 22.08 17.86 1.29
N PHE A 266 21.82 19.11 1.65
CA PHE A 266 22.53 20.29 1.19
C PHE A 266 23.08 21.01 2.41
N ASP A 267 24.40 21.19 2.48
CA ASP A 267 25.08 21.87 3.59
C ASP A 267 25.57 23.28 3.22
N GLY A 268 24.90 23.90 2.24
CA GLY A 268 25.26 25.22 1.70
C GLY A 268 26.41 25.20 0.68
N LYS A 269 27.28 24.17 0.70
CA LYS A 269 28.45 24.05 -0.19
C LYS A 269 28.41 22.83 -1.09
N SER A 270 27.83 21.74 -0.61
CA SER A 270 27.82 20.44 -1.29
C SER A 270 26.46 19.78 -1.23
N VAL A 271 26.23 18.89 -2.19
CA VAL A 271 25.06 18.01 -2.23
C VAL A 271 25.53 16.60 -1.88
N LYS A 272 24.82 15.96 -0.96
CA LYS A 272 25.07 14.58 -0.55
C LYS A 272 23.80 13.77 -0.71
N ASN A 273 23.93 12.63 -1.38
CA ASN A 273 22.87 11.65 -1.50
C ASN A 273 23.05 10.58 -0.42
N GLN A 274 21.97 10.30 0.30
CA GLN A 274 21.90 9.25 1.31
C GLN A 274 20.61 8.46 1.10
N LYS A 275 20.52 7.31 1.74
CA LYS A 275 19.27 6.56 1.85
C LYS A 275 18.87 6.44 3.31
N MET A 276 17.59 6.55 3.56
CA MET A 276 16.99 6.19 4.82
C MET A 276 17.27 4.71 5.12
N LYS A 277 17.59 4.40 6.37
CA LYS A 277 17.91 3.03 6.83
C LYS A 277 16.66 2.17 7.08
N PHE A 278 15.47 2.63 6.73
CA PHE A 278 14.21 1.93 6.94
C PHE A 278 13.52 1.64 5.60
N THR A 279 12.75 0.56 5.55
CA THR A 279 11.91 0.19 4.39
C THR A 279 10.62 1.00 4.41
N PHE A 280 10.31 1.66 3.30
CA PHE A 280 9.04 2.37 3.12
C PHE A 280 7.93 1.39 2.76
N ASP A 281 6.77 1.57 3.38
CA ASP A 281 5.57 0.79 3.10
C ASP A 281 4.50 1.72 2.48
N ALA A 282 3.70 1.20 1.56
CA ALA A 282 2.48 1.89 1.14
C ALA A 282 1.30 1.43 2.01
N PHE A 283 0.36 2.32 2.27
CA PHE A 283 -0.86 2.02 3.01
C PHE A 283 -2.06 2.12 2.08
N TYR A 284 -3.08 1.29 2.28
CA TYR A 284 -4.30 1.30 1.46
C TYR A 284 -5.55 1.30 2.32
N VAL A 285 -6.64 1.80 1.77
CA VAL A 285 -7.95 1.82 2.42
C VAL A 285 -8.87 0.78 1.76
N ASP A 286 -9.41 -0.14 2.56
CA ASP A 286 -10.40 -1.13 2.13
C ASP A 286 -11.66 -1.03 2.99
N ALA A 287 -12.75 -0.55 2.39
CA ALA A 287 -14.07 -0.30 2.96
C ALA A 287 -14.07 0.52 4.26
N ASN A 288 -13.57 -0.06 5.37
CA ASN A 288 -13.54 0.51 6.71
C ASN A 288 -12.18 0.33 7.43
N SER A 289 -11.16 -0.24 6.78
CA SER A 289 -9.86 -0.56 7.39
C SER A 289 -8.70 0.01 6.59
N ILE A 290 -7.60 0.31 7.28
CA ILE A 290 -6.34 0.68 6.66
C ILE A 290 -5.38 -0.51 6.73
N GLY A 291 -4.90 -0.93 5.57
CA GLY A 291 -3.90 -1.99 5.43
C GLY A 291 -2.52 -1.44 5.08
N VAL A 292 -1.49 -2.26 5.28
CA VAL A 292 -0.11 -1.98 4.88
C VAL A 292 0.29 -2.95 3.77
N GLN A 293 0.81 -2.44 2.65
CA GLN A 293 1.27 -3.25 1.52
C GLN A 293 2.51 -4.09 1.90
N ALA A 294 3.42 -3.54 2.69
CA ALA A 294 4.71 -4.16 3.00
C ALA A 294 4.90 -4.62 4.47
N GLY A 295 3.81 -4.96 5.16
CA GLY A 295 3.86 -5.63 6.46
C GLY A 295 3.35 -7.07 6.40
N TYR A 296 4.20 -8.04 6.01
CA TYR A 296 4.03 -9.52 6.09
C TYR A 296 2.77 -10.18 5.45
N VAL A 297 1.63 -9.51 5.40
CA VAL A 297 0.33 -10.04 5.01
C VAL A 297 0.21 -10.24 3.50
N LEU A 298 0.86 -9.43 2.66
CA LEU A 298 0.78 -9.60 1.21
C LEU A 298 1.66 -10.71 0.67
N LYS A 299 2.89 -10.87 1.19
CA LYS A 299 3.71 -12.04 0.87
C LYS A 299 3.06 -13.32 1.39
N ASP A 300 2.47 -13.27 2.59
CA ASP A 300 1.70 -14.39 3.10
C ASP A 300 0.45 -14.63 2.22
N ARG A 301 -0.31 -13.62 1.81
CA ARG A 301 -1.47 -13.79 0.91
C ARG A 301 -1.07 -14.32 -0.47
N GLU A 302 0.06 -13.91 -1.01
CA GLU A 302 0.60 -14.44 -2.27
C GLU A 302 1.04 -15.90 -2.12
N LEU A 303 1.80 -16.22 -1.07
CA LEU A 303 2.18 -17.60 -0.73
C LEU A 303 0.95 -18.48 -0.42
N LEU A 304 -0.08 -17.93 0.24
CA LEU A 304 -1.35 -18.59 0.53
C LEU A 304 -2.15 -18.83 -0.76
N SER A 305 -2.17 -17.86 -1.67
CA SER A 305 -2.90 -17.94 -2.94
C SER A 305 -2.22 -18.85 -3.97
N GLN A 306 -0.89 -18.98 -3.93
CA GLN A 306 -0.12 -19.79 -4.89
C GLN A 306 0.24 -21.18 -4.34
N GLY A 307 0.59 -21.30 -3.06
CA GLY A 307 1.10 -22.53 -2.43
C GLY A 307 0.17 -23.20 -1.42
N GLY A 308 -0.83 -22.49 -0.90
CA GLY A 308 -1.72 -22.98 0.16
C GLY A 308 -1.07 -23.10 1.54
N VAL A 309 -1.78 -23.74 2.47
CA VAL A 309 -1.37 -23.94 3.88
C VAL A 309 -1.33 -25.42 4.21
N VAL A 310 -0.34 -25.80 5.01
CA VAL A 310 -0.26 -27.09 5.69
C VAL A 310 -0.04 -26.85 7.19
N LEU A 311 -1.01 -27.26 8.00
CA LEU A 311 -0.92 -27.30 9.46
C LEU A 311 -0.70 -28.75 9.86
N PHE A 312 0.27 -29.03 10.72
CA PHE A 312 0.38 -30.36 11.31
C PHE A 312 0.57 -30.29 12.82
N THR A 313 -0.03 -31.24 13.51
CA THR A 313 0.03 -31.39 14.95
C THR A 313 0.66 -32.72 15.30
N LEU A 314 1.73 -32.70 16.10
CA LEU A 314 2.33 -33.88 16.68
C LEU A 314 2.29 -33.79 18.21
N GLN A 315 2.15 -34.94 18.86
CA GLN A 315 2.25 -35.06 20.30
C GLN A 315 3.65 -35.56 20.65
N GLU A 316 4.31 -34.90 21.59
CA GLU A 316 5.66 -35.25 22.05
C GLU A 316 5.62 -35.68 23.51
N ASP A 317 6.28 -36.81 23.81
CA ASP A 317 6.73 -37.11 25.17
C ASP A 317 8.05 -36.36 25.40
N VAL A 318 8.01 -35.35 26.27
CA VAL A 318 9.16 -34.47 26.55
C VAL A 318 10.33 -35.24 27.18
N ASN A 319 10.06 -36.30 27.95
CA ASN A 319 11.09 -37.09 28.61
C ASN A 319 11.77 -38.03 27.61
N LEU A 320 10.97 -38.74 26.82
CA LEU A 320 11.46 -39.69 25.84
C LEU A 320 11.90 -39.03 24.53
N LYS A 321 11.57 -37.74 24.33
CA LYS A 321 11.82 -36.96 23.11
C LYS A 321 11.28 -37.64 21.85
N THR A 322 10.18 -38.36 21.97
CA THR A 322 9.57 -39.16 20.90
C THR A 322 8.18 -38.68 20.56
N ILE A 323 7.79 -38.86 19.30
CA ILE A 323 6.41 -38.59 18.86
C ILE A 323 5.50 -39.69 19.40
N GLN A 324 4.52 -39.28 20.19
CA GLN A 324 3.44 -40.13 20.67
C GLN A 324 2.25 -40.07 19.72
N GLY A 325 1.66 -41.22 19.43
CA GLY A 325 0.43 -41.30 18.65
C GLY A 325 0.56 -40.87 17.18
N HIS A 326 -0.54 -40.33 16.65
CA HIS A 326 -0.70 -39.98 15.24
C HIS A 326 -0.40 -38.49 14.98
N ILE A 327 0.22 -38.18 13.83
CA ILE A 327 0.44 -36.80 13.38
C ILE A 327 -0.77 -36.36 12.58
N PHE A 328 -1.51 -35.37 13.07
CA PHE A 328 -2.66 -34.83 12.35
C PHE A 328 -2.19 -33.78 11.35
N ILE A 329 -2.64 -33.87 10.10
CA ILE A 329 -2.37 -32.88 9.06
C ILE A 329 -3.70 -32.30 8.59
N ASP A 330 -3.78 -30.97 8.52
CA ASP A 330 -4.83 -30.25 7.82
C ASP A 330 -4.18 -29.35 6.74
N SER A 331 -4.84 -29.20 5.60
CA SER A 331 -4.32 -28.38 4.51
C SER A 331 -5.42 -27.68 3.73
N ARG A 332 -5.19 -26.43 3.35
CA ARG A 332 -6.12 -25.62 2.54
C ARG A 332 -5.39 -25.01 1.35
N GLY A 333 -5.94 -25.13 0.15
CA GLY A 333 -5.34 -24.58 -1.09
C GLY A 333 -4.04 -25.25 -1.55
N PHE A 334 -3.49 -26.19 -0.77
CA PHE A 334 -2.21 -26.84 -1.05
C PHE A 334 -2.31 -27.94 -2.12
N VAL A 335 -3.29 -28.84 -1.99
CA VAL A 335 -3.46 -30.04 -2.84
C VAL A 335 -4.90 -30.22 -3.31
N HIS A 336 -5.06 -30.77 -4.52
CA HIS A 336 -6.38 -31.01 -5.11
C HIS A 336 -7.09 -32.16 -4.36
N ARG A 337 -8.42 -32.08 -4.24
CA ARG A 337 -9.25 -32.99 -3.40
C ARG A 337 -8.99 -34.49 -3.62
N HIS A 338 -8.58 -34.90 -4.81
CA HIS A 338 -8.34 -36.29 -5.19
C HIS A 338 -6.97 -36.84 -4.75
N GLU A 339 -5.99 -35.96 -4.47
CA GLU A 339 -4.61 -36.34 -4.13
C GLU A 339 -4.26 -36.09 -2.66
N VAL A 340 -5.17 -35.47 -1.91
CA VAL A 340 -4.93 -35.04 -0.51
C VAL A 340 -4.47 -36.21 0.35
N MET A 341 -5.13 -37.38 0.25
CA MET A 341 -4.82 -38.52 1.11
C MET A 341 -3.42 -39.10 0.86
N SER A 342 -3.00 -39.23 -0.41
CA SER A 342 -1.67 -39.77 -0.73
C SER A 342 -0.57 -38.80 -0.31
N ILE A 343 -0.75 -37.51 -0.58
CA ILE A 343 0.24 -36.49 -0.23
C ILE A 343 0.34 -36.29 1.28
N HIS A 344 -0.78 -36.29 2.01
CA HIS A 344 -0.76 -36.24 3.47
C HIS A 344 -0.02 -37.44 4.06
N LYS A 345 -0.21 -38.64 3.51
CA LYS A 345 0.50 -39.84 3.98
C LYS A 345 2.01 -39.73 3.81
N GLU A 346 2.49 -39.17 2.70
CA GLU A 346 3.92 -38.92 2.49
C GLU A 346 4.45 -37.81 3.41
N LEU A 347 3.68 -36.74 3.63
CA LEU A 347 4.05 -35.70 4.58
C LEU A 347 4.15 -36.22 6.02
N VAL A 348 3.24 -37.10 6.46
CA VAL A 348 3.34 -37.73 7.79
C VAL A 348 4.66 -38.48 7.95
N LYS A 349 5.09 -39.24 6.93
CA LYS A 349 6.39 -39.94 6.95
C LYS A 349 7.56 -38.96 7.03
N ALA A 350 7.53 -37.92 6.18
CA ALA A 350 8.57 -36.89 6.18
C ALA A 350 8.68 -36.19 7.54
N ILE A 351 7.55 -35.84 8.18
CA ILE A 351 7.53 -35.21 9.50
C ILE A 351 8.16 -36.12 10.55
N ARG A 352 7.82 -37.42 10.58
CA ARG A 352 8.44 -38.37 11.52
C ARG A 352 9.94 -38.46 11.32
N MET A 353 10.38 -38.67 10.07
CA MET A 353 11.80 -38.81 9.75
C MET A 353 12.58 -37.54 10.10
N SER A 354 12.08 -36.36 9.72
CA SER A 354 12.74 -35.09 10.05
C SER A 354 12.81 -34.86 11.56
N TYR A 355 11.73 -35.16 12.29
CA TYR A 355 11.71 -35.05 13.75
C TYR A 355 12.75 -35.96 14.40
N GLU A 356 12.76 -37.25 14.04
CA GLU A 356 13.68 -38.25 14.60
C GLU A 356 15.13 -37.89 14.28
N GLN A 357 15.42 -37.44 13.06
CA GLN A 357 16.74 -37.01 12.64
C GLN A 357 17.23 -35.79 13.45
N ILE A 358 16.38 -34.76 13.59
CA ILE A 358 16.73 -33.55 14.35
C ILE A 358 16.95 -33.88 15.83
N ARG A 359 16.08 -34.69 16.44
CA ARG A 359 16.22 -35.10 17.85
C ARG A 359 17.43 -36.01 18.08
N SER A 360 17.82 -36.81 17.09
CA SER A 360 19.02 -37.64 17.17
C SER A 360 20.30 -36.82 17.05
N SER A 361 20.33 -35.80 16.19
CA SER A 361 21.49 -34.92 16.04
C SER A 361 21.61 -33.89 17.16
N GLU A 362 20.48 -33.38 17.65
CA GLU A 362 20.41 -32.33 18.67
C GLU A 362 19.37 -32.70 19.74
N PRO A 363 19.73 -33.59 20.69
CA PRO A 363 18.79 -34.07 21.70
C PRO A 363 18.18 -32.94 22.51
N ASP A 364 18.96 -31.92 22.87
CA ASP A 364 18.54 -30.82 23.75
C ASP A 364 18.07 -29.57 22.99
N ILE A 365 17.66 -29.73 21.73
CA ILE A 365 17.12 -28.63 20.93
C ILE A 365 15.92 -27.97 21.62
N GLU A 366 15.94 -26.63 21.66
CA GLU A 366 14.83 -25.84 22.17
C GLU A 366 13.62 -25.96 21.24
N ARG A 367 12.41 -26.02 21.80
CA ARG A 367 11.16 -26.19 21.04
C ARG A 367 10.98 -25.18 19.91
N GLY A 368 11.34 -23.90 20.13
CA GLY A 368 11.26 -22.87 19.09
C GLY A 368 12.14 -23.20 17.88
N GLN A 369 13.36 -23.70 18.12
CA GLN A 369 14.30 -24.10 17.09
C GLN A 369 13.85 -25.39 16.38
N LEU A 370 13.29 -26.36 17.12
CA LEU A 370 12.71 -27.57 16.56
C LEU A 370 11.57 -27.25 15.58
N VAL A 371 10.65 -26.36 15.98
CA VAL A 371 9.56 -25.89 15.12
C VAL A 371 10.10 -25.23 13.85
N GLN A 372 11.13 -24.39 13.94
CA GLN A 372 11.74 -23.74 12.77
C GLN A 372 12.41 -24.75 11.82
N LYS A 373 13.12 -25.75 12.35
CA LYS A 373 13.76 -26.79 11.54
C LYS A 373 12.74 -27.70 10.86
N LEU A 374 11.72 -28.15 11.59
CA LEU A 374 10.61 -28.93 11.02
C LEU A 374 9.89 -28.13 9.93
N LYS A 375 9.57 -26.86 10.19
CA LYS A 375 8.98 -25.98 9.17
C LYS A 375 9.82 -25.98 7.89
N LYS A 376 11.14 -25.76 8.00
CA LYS A 376 12.06 -25.69 6.87
C LYS A 376 12.13 -27.00 6.08
N GLU A 377 12.28 -28.14 6.75
CA GLU A 377 12.39 -29.44 6.08
C GLU A 377 11.08 -29.83 5.40
N ILE A 378 9.94 -29.63 6.05
CA ILE A 378 8.64 -29.97 5.49
C ILE A 378 8.24 -29.04 4.34
N THR A 379 8.63 -27.76 4.37
CA THR A 379 8.47 -26.87 3.21
C THR A 379 9.24 -27.39 1.99
N LYS A 380 10.48 -27.90 2.17
CA LYS A 380 11.25 -28.48 1.06
C LYS A 380 10.59 -29.77 0.54
N TYR A 381 10.18 -30.66 1.43
CA TYR A 381 9.50 -31.90 1.05
C TYR A 381 8.19 -31.63 0.30
N ALA A 382 7.39 -30.68 0.75
CA ALA A 382 6.16 -30.27 0.07
C ALA A 382 6.43 -29.79 -1.36
N TYR A 383 7.50 -29.01 -1.58
CA TYR A 383 7.90 -28.58 -2.92
C TYR A 383 8.32 -29.74 -3.81
N VAL A 384 9.14 -30.66 -3.31
CA VAL A 384 9.55 -31.85 -4.08
C VAL A 384 8.36 -32.73 -4.44
N LEU A 385 7.41 -32.89 -3.53
CA LEU A 385 6.23 -33.75 -3.73
C LEU A 385 5.20 -33.15 -4.69
N THR A 386 5.05 -31.82 -4.73
CA THR A 386 3.89 -31.16 -5.36
C THR A 386 4.22 -30.02 -6.30
N GLY A 387 5.50 -29.59 -6.38
CA GLY A 387 5.92 -28.38 -7.09
C GLY A 387 5.49 -27.07 -6.41
N ARG A 388 4.87 -27.13 -5.23
CA ARG A 388 4.33 -25.97 -4.50
C ARG A 388 5.02 -25.77 -3.16
N THR A 389 5.20 -24.51 -2.76
CA THR A 389 5.74 -24.13 -1.46
C THR A 389 4.61 -23.63 -0.53
N PRO A 390 3.92 -24.50 0.22
CA PRO A 390 2.90 -24.06 1.16
C PRO A 390 3.51 -23.36 2.37
N ILE A 391 2.70 -22.54 3.04
CA ILE A 391 3.00 -22.10 4.40
C ILE A 391 2.81 -23.29 5.35
N VAL A 392 3.89 -23.71 6.00
CA VAL A 392 3.89 -24.82 6.96
C VAL A 392 3.81 -24.30 8.39
N MET A 393 2.84 -24.81 9.16
CA MET A 393 2.62 -24.50 10.57
C MET A 393 2.74 -25.78 11.41
N PRO A 394 3.89 -26.02 12.07
CA PRO A 394 4.04 -27.09 13.04
C PRO A 394 3.43 -26.71 14.38
N VAL A 395 2.62 -27.60 14.96
CA VAL A 395 2.14 -27.52 16.34
C VAL A 395 2.64 -28.77 17.08
N ILE A 396 3.47 -28.55 18.09
CA ILE A 396 3.93 -29.62 18.99
C ILE A 396 3.08 -29.52 20.25
N ILE A 397 2.49 -30.62 20.72
CA ILE A 397 1.73 -30.67 21.96
C ILE A 397 2.46 -31.58 22.92
N ASP A 398 2.75 -31.08 24.12
CA ASP A 398 3.40 -31.88 25.15
C ASP A 398 2.35 -32.77 25.81
N THR A 399 2.56 -34.09 25.80
CA THR A 399 1.74 -34.99 26.61
C THR A 399 2.25 -34.93 28.04
N LYS A 400 1.82 -33.93 28.82
CA LYS A 400 1.92 -34.02 30.28
C LYS A 400 1.03 -35.17 30.74
N THR A 401 1.64 -36.16 31.38
CA THR A 401 0.98 -37.23 32.10
C THR A 401 -0.16 -36.64 32.95
N ARG A 402 -1.42 -36.91 32.58
CA ARG A 402 -2.55 -36.76 33.49
C ARG A 402 -2.36 -37.82 34.58
N TYR A 403 -2.12 -37.38 35.81
CA TYR A 403 -2.40 -38.19 36.99
C TYR A 403 -3.90 -38.10 37.31
#